data_AF-A0A921RBI8-F1
#
_entry.id   AF-A0A921RBI8-F1
#
_cell.length_a   1.000
_cell.length_b   1.000
_cell.length_c   1.000
_cell.angle_alpha   90.00
_cell.angle_beta   90.00
_cell.angle_gamma   90.00
#
_symmetry.space_group_name_H-M   'P 1'
#
loop_
_entity.id
_entity.type
_entity.pdbx_description
1 polymer ?
#
loop_
_entity_poly.entity_id
_entity_poly.type
_entity_poly.pdbx_seq_one_letter_code
_entity_poly.pdbx_strand_id
1 'polypeptide(L)'
;MWAMLSDVLGVQLGSSVDSVGKYWLSNKKNGVINAFSSATLWCLWKLRNDLCFQRMEWKSMEILYHSISGTEQNWSILYTEDKRAAIMEKTGDLRSMAWRWFWLTP
;
A
#
# COMPACT_ATOMS: atom_id res chain seq x y z
N MET A 1 -4.58 -7.63 2.46
CA MET A 1 -3.62 -6.54 2.19
C MET A 1 -2.89 -6.74 0.86
N TRP A 2 -1.99 -7.72 0.70
CA TRP A 2 -1.24 -7.92 -0.56
C TRP A 2 -2.13 -8.26 -1.76
N ALA A 3 -3.21 -9.02 -1.56
CA ALA A 3 -4.21 -9.29 -2.60
C ALA A 3 -4.86 -7.98 -3.13
N MET A 4 -5.29 -7.11 -2.22
CA MET A 4 -5.83 -5.79 -2.56
C MET A 4 -4.84 -4.95 -3.37
N LEU A 5 -3.56 -4.92 -2.96
CA LEU A 5 -2.52 -4.23 -3.71
C LEU A 5 -2.25 -4.89 -5.06
N SER A 6 -2.39 -6.21 -5.16
CA SER A 6 -2.24 -6.93 -6.43
C SER A 6 -3.31 -6.51 -7.42
N ASP A 7 -4.56 -6.33 -6.97
CA ASP A 7 -5.65 -5.86 -7.81
C ASP A 7 -5.45 -4.41 -8.25
N VAL A 8 -5.09 -3.52 -7.31
CA VAL A 8 -4.84 -2.10 -7.61
C VAL A 8 -3.69 -1.96 -8.62
N LEU A 9 -2.60 -2.70 -8.40
CA LEU A 9 -1.40 -2.62 -9.24
C LEU A 9 -1.49 -3.46 -10.52
N GLY A 10 -2.49 -4.34 -10.64
CA GLY A 10 -2.63 -5.26 -11.77
C GLY A 10 -1.51 -6.30 -11.85
N VAL A 11 -0.86 -6.63 -10.73
CA VAL A 11 0.30 -7.54 -10.67
C VAL A 11 0.12 -8.50 -9.49
N GLN A 12 0.34 -9.79 -9.72
CA GLN A 12 0.31 -10.79 -8.64
C GLN A 12 1.54 -10.63 -7.72
N LEU A 13 1.35 -9.94 -6.59
CA LEU A 13 2.42 -9.69 -5.61
C LEU A 13 2.70 -10.89 -4.71
N GLY A 14 1.76 -11.84 -4.63
CA GLY A 14 1.78 -12.97 -3.72
C GLY A 14 1.23 -12.64 -2.33
N SER A 15 1.53 -13.47 -1.34
CA SER A 15 0.99 -13.38 0.02
C SER A 15 2.06 -13.15 1.11
N SER A 16 3.33 -13.07 0.73
CA SER A 16 4.47 -12.93 1.67
C SER A 16 5.39 -11.77 1.28
N VAL A 17 6.14 -11.27 2.26
CA VAL A 17 7.16 -10.24 2.03
C VAL A 17 8.23 -10.73 1.06
N ASP A 18 8.63 -12.00 1.13
CA ASP A 18 9.59 -12.60 0.19
C ASP A 18 9.09 -12.59 -1.26
N SER A 19 7.78 -12.76 -1.46
CA SER A 19 7.18 -12.70 -2.81
C SER A 19 7.26 -11.28 -3.37
N VAL A 20 6.97 -10.28 -2.54
CA VAL A 20 7.03 -8.86 -2.90
C VAL A 20 8.48 -8.37 -3.04
N GLY A 21 9.39 -8.88 -2.23
CA GLY A 21 10.79 -8.45 -2.20
C GLY A 21 11.54 -8.64 -3.52
N LYS A 22 11.08 -9.57 -4.36
CA LYS A 22 11.63 -9.80 -5.72
C LYS A 22 11.54 -8.55 -6.60
N TYR A 23 10.53 -7.70 -6.40
CA TYR A 23 10.34 -6.49 -7.19
C TYR A 23 11.32 -5.36 -6.81
N TRP A 24 11.82 -5.37 -5.57
CA TRP A 24 12.67 -4.30 -5.03
C TRP A 24 14.02 -4.18 -5.74
N LEU A 25 14.52 -5.28 -6.30
CA LEU A 25 15.80 -5.32 -7.02
C LEU A 25 15.82 -4.43 -8.28
N SER A 26 14.67 -4.12 -8.88
CA SER A 26 14.60 -3.31 -10.10
C SER A 26 13.70 -2.09 -9.94
N ASN A 27 14.15 -1.09 -9.19
CA ASN A 27 13.38 0.14 -8.95
C ASN A 27 13.07 0.96 -10.22
N LYS A 28 13.87 0.81 -11.27
CA LYS A 28 13.57 1.46 -12.57
C LYS A 28 12.33 0.86 -13.23
N LYS A 29 12.13 -0.46 -13.12
CA LYS A 29 11.02 -1.18 -13.74
C LYS A 29 9.79 -1.26 -12.83
N ASN A 30 10.03 -1.44 -11.53
CA ASN A 30 8.99 -1.73 -10.53
C ASN A 30 8.72 -0.55 -9.59
N GLY A 31 9.01 0.68 -10.02
CA GLY A 31 8.96 1.86 -9.15
C GLY A 31 7.62 2.04 -8.43
N VAL A 32 6.50 1.80 -9.12
CA VAL A 32 5.15 1.89 -8.53
C VAL A 32 4.94 0.78 -7.49
N ILE A 33 5.31 -0.47 -7.81
CA ILE A 33 5.21 -1.60 -6.86
C ILE A 33 6.07 -1.36 -5.64
N ASN A 34 7.28 -0.84 -5.84
CA ASN A 34 8.23 -0.56 -4.77
C ASN A 34 7.72 0.56 -3.86
N ALA A 35 7.10 1.61 -4.41
CA ALA A 35 6.45 2.65 -3.63
C ALA A 35 5.35 2.05 -2.73
N PHE A 36 4.36 1.38 -3.33
CA PHE A 36 3.23 0.81 -2.61
C PHE A 36 3.65 -0.23 -1.57
N SER A 37 4.60 -1.12 -1.89
CA SER A 37 5.10 -2.11 -0.93
C SER A 37 5.88 -1.46 0.22
N SER A 38 6.65 -0.40 -0.04
CA SER A 38 7.35 0.35 1.01
C SER A 38 6.37 1.11 1.92
N ALA A 39 5.40 1.81 1.35
CA ALA A 39 4.37 2.52 2.12
C ALA A 39 3.54 1.55 2.96
N THR A 40 3.25 0.37 2.42
CA THR A 40 2.55 -0.71 3.11
C THR A 40 3.32 -1.23 4.32
N LEU A 41 4.61 -1.53 4.15
CA LEU A 41 5.48 -1.97 5.25
C LEU A 41 5.62 -0.88 6.32
N TRP A 42 5.77 0.38 5.90
CA TRP A 42 5.83 1.53 6.80
C TRP A 42 4.56 1.68 7.63
N CYS A 43 3.38 1.61 6.99
CA CYS A 43 2.10 1.67 7.68
C CYS A 43 1.87 0.48 8.62
N LEU A 44 2.30 -0.73 8.23
CA LEU A 44 2.20 -1.90 9.10
C LEU A 44 3.11 -1.77 10.34
N TRP A 45 4.31 -1.23 10.16
CA TRP A 45 5.22 -0.95 11.27
C TRP A 45 4.64 0.09 12.23
N LYS A 46 4.06 1.19 11.71
CA LYS A 46 3.37 2.19 12.54
C LYS A 46 2.19 1.59 13.28
N LEU A 47 1.33 0.83 12.60
CA LEU A 47 0.20 0.14 13.21
C LEU A 47 0.66 -0.77 14.35
N ARG A 48 1.70 -1.59 14.14
CA ARG A 48 2.26 -2.43 15.20
C ARG A 48 2.65 -1.58 16.42
N ASN A 49 3.31 -0.44 16.20
CA ASN A 49 3.72 0.43 17.31
C ASN A 49 2.51 1.01 18.05
N ASP A 50 1.47 1.42 17.33
CA ASP A 50 0.26 1.97 17.91
C ASP A 50 -0.47 0.93 18.78
N LEU A 51 -0.57 -0.32 18.29
CA LEU A 51 -1.18 -1.43 19.01
C LEU A 51 -0.37 -1.83 20.26
N CYS A 52 0.95 -1.97 20.13
CA CYS A 52 1.80 -2.47 21.22
C CYS A 52 2.15 -1.41 22.27
N PHE A 53 2.33 -0.15 21.86
CA PHE A 53 2.90 0.89 22.72
C PHE A 53 1.95 2.06 22.99
N GLN A 54 0.96 2.30 22.12
CA GLN A 54 0.03 3.44 22.26
C GLN A 54 -1.38 3.04 22.71
N ARG A 55 -1.59 1.76 23.06
CA ARG A 55 -2.89 1.21 23.50
C ARG A 55 -4.02 1.46 22.49
N MET A 56 -3.67 1.58 21.22
CA MET A 56 -4.67 1.68 20.16
C MET A 56 -5.22 0.29 19.86
N GLU A 57 -6.48 0.22 19.44
CA GLU A 57 -7.13 -1.01 19.02
C GLU A 57 -7.15 -1.10 17.50
N TRP A 58 -7.05 -2.33 16.97
CA TRP A 58 -7.27 -2.58 15.56
C TRP A 58 -8.74 -2.36 15.24
N LYS A 59 -9.01 -1.48 14.28
CA LYS A 59 -10.39 -1.18 13.86
C LYS A 59 -10.75 -1.91 12.59
N SER A 60 -10.00 -1.67 11.51
CA SER A 60 -10.32 -2.26 10.21
C SER A 60 -9.22 -2.08 9.18
N MET A 61 -9.32 -2.84 8.08
CA MET A 61 -8.41 -2.75 6.94
C MET A 61 -8.53 -1.42 6.19
N GLU A 62 -9.69 -0.77 6.17
CA GLU A 62 -9.86 0.51 5.48
C GLU A 62 -8.95 1.60 6.06
N ILE A 63 -8.75 1.61 7.38
CA ILE A 63 -7.83 2.55 8.02
C ILE A 63 -6.39 2.33 7.54
N LEU A 64 -5.99 1.07 7.36
CA LEU A 64 -4.67 0.75 6.83
C LEU A 64 -4.54 1.22 5.37
N TYR A 65 -5.54 0.99 4.52
CA TYR A 65 -5.53 1.45 3.13
C TYR A 65 -5.52 2.98 3.02
N HIS A 66 -6.31 3.67 3.84
CA HIS A 66 -6.26 5.13 3.93
C HIS A 66 -4.89 5.64 4.36
N SER A 67 -4.26 4.97 5.33
CA SER A 67 -2.93 5.30 5.80
C SER A 67 -1.86 5.10 4.72
N ILE A 68 -1.98 4.05 3.92
CA ILE A 68 -1.10 3.80 2.76
C ILE A 68 -1.29 4.91 1.72
N SER A 69 -2.53 5.21 1.33
CA SER A 69 -2.82 6.30 0.39
C SER A 69 -2.30 7.66 0.87
N GLY A 70 -2.45 7.98 2.16
CA GLY A 70 -1.90 9.21 2.75
C GLY A 70 -0.37 9.22 2.76
N THR A 71 0.26 8.07 3.02
CA THR A 71 1.72 7.92 2.96
C THR A 71 2.23 8.15 1.54
N GLU A 72 1.59 7.58 0.52
CA GLU A 72 1.94 7.81 -0.89
C GLU A 72 1.80 9.28 -1.29
N GLN A 73 0.72 9.94 -0.85
CA GLN A 73 0.53 11.38 -1.08
C GLN A 73 1.64 12.22 -0.44
N ASN A 74 2.04 11.90 0.79
CA ASN A 74 3.13 12.59 1.47
C ASN A 74 4.48 12.33 0.80
N TRP A 75 4.68 11.12 0.25
CA TRP A 75 5.90 10.75 -0.47
C TRP A 75 5.92 11.22 -1.93
N SER A 76 4.86 11.88 -2.41
CA SER A 76 4.78 12.41 -3.78
C SER A 76 5.97 13.29 -4.18
N ILE A 77 6.55 14.02 -3.23
CA ILE A 77 7.74 14.87 -3.41
C ILE A 77 9.02 14.07 -3.70
N LEU A 78 9.05 12.78 -3.36
CA LEU A 78 10.18 11.89 -3.58
C LEU A 78 10.16 11.26 -4.98
N TYR A 79 9.04 11.38 -5.70
CA TYR A 79 8.83 10.72 -6.98
C TYR A 79 9.19 11.64 -8.13
N THR A 80 9.83 11.06 -9.15
CA THR A 80 9.98 11.72 -10.45
C THR A 80 8.61 11.98 -11.07
N GLU A 81 8.49 12.99 -11.92
CA GLU A 81 7.20 13.41 -12.49
C GLU A 81 6.45 12.25 -13.18
N ASP A 82 7.17 11.45 -13.94
CA ASP A 82 6.67 10.27 -14.65
C ASP A 82 6.07 9.23 -13.70
N LYS A 83 6.75 8.96 -12.57
CA LYS A 83 6.28 7.98 -11.58
C LYS A 83 5.17 8.54 -10.70
N ARG A 84 5.22 9.83 -10.40
CA ARG A 84 4.26 10.52 -9.53
C ARG A 84 2.85 10.37 -10.07
N ALA A 85 2.64 10.60 -11.37
CA ALA A 85 1.33 10.47 -11.99
C ALA A 85 0.75 9.05 -11.83
N ALA A 86 1.54 8.02 -12.17
CA ALA A 86 1.12 6.62 -12.04
C ALA A 86 0.83 6.22 -10.58
N ILE A 87 1.66 6.66 -9.63
CA ILE A 87 1.43 6.36 -8.20
C ILE A 87 0.16 7.05 -7.69
N MET A 88 -0.10 8.30 -8.09
CA MET A 88 -1.30 9.03 -7.67
C MET A 88 -2.58 8.44 -8.27
N GLU A 89 -2.54 7.98 -9.52
CA GLU A 89 -3.64 7.22 -10.14
C GLU A 89 -3.95 5.97 -9.30
N LYS A 90 -2.95 5.13 -9.02
CA LYS A 90 -3.11 3.92 -8.18
C LYS A 90 -3.53 4.23 -6.75
N THR A 91 -3.16 5.39 -6.22
CA THR A 91 -3.60 5.85 -4.91
C THR A 91 -5.10 6.16 -4.91
N GLY A 92 -5.62 6.71 -6.01
CA GLY A 92 -7.05 6.90 -6.24
C GLY A 92 -7.81 5.59 -6.34
N ASP A 93 -7.26 4.61 -7.07
CA ASP A 93 -7.82 3.26 -7.19
C ASP A 93 -7.92 2.58 -5.81
N LEU A 94 -6.84 2.61 -5.01
CA LEU A 94 -6.80 2.02 -3.67
C LEU A 94 -7.89 2.60 -2.75
N ARG A 95 -8.09 3.92 -2.80
CA ARG A 95 -9.12 4.62 -2.01
C ARG A 95 -10.53 4.22 -2.46
N SER A 96 -10.73 4.03 -3.76
CA SER A 96 -12.03 3.67 -4.33
C SER A 96 -12.39 2.20 -4.06
N MET A 97 -11.39 1.31 -4.08
CA MET A 97 -11.59 -0.12 -3.86
C MET A 97 -11.77 -0.47 -2.37
N ALA A 98 -11.30 0.35 -1.43
CA ALA A 98 -11.51 0.12 0.00
C ALA A 98 -13.00 -0.05 0.36
N TRP A 99 -13.90 0.64 -0.36
CA TRP A 99 -15.35 0.51 -0.20
C TRP A 99 -15.94 -0.78 -0.78
N ARG A 100 -15.31 -1.38 -1.80
CA ARG A 100 -15.81 -2.61 -2.46
C ARG A 100 -15.53 -3.87 -1.64
N TRP A 101 -14.39 -3.91 -0.94
CA TRP A 101 -13.98 -5.09 -0.17
C TRP A 101 -14.77 -5.28 1.13
N PHE A 102 -15.44 -4.22 1.63
CA PHE A 102 -16.35 -4.30 2.78
C PHE A 102 -17.51 -5.31 2.56
N TRP A 103 -17.92 -5.55 1.31
CA TRP A 103 -19.05 -6.41 0.97
C TRP A 103 -18.67 -7.82 0.48
N LEU A 104 -17.37 -8.14 0.39
CA LEU A 104 -16.88 -9.42 -0.13
C LEU A 104 -16.30 -10.35 0.95
N THR A 105 -16.32 -9.93 2.21
CA THR A 105 -15.98 -10.78 3.36
C THR A 105 -17.28 -11.27 4.02
N PRO A 106 -17.54 -12.60 4.05
CA PRO A 106 -18.68 -13.19 4.76
C PRO A 106 -18.67 -12.93 6.27
#